data_AF-A0A3G2T5Y5-F1
#
_entry.id   AF-A0A3G2T5Y5-F1
#
_cell.length_a   1.000
_cell.length_b   1.000
_cell.length_c   1.000
_cell.angle_alpha   90.00
_cell.angle_beta   90.00
_cell.angle_gamma   90.00
#
_symmetry.space_group_name_H-M   'P 1'
#
loop_
_entity.id
_entity.type
_entity.pdbx_description
1 polymer ?
#
loop_
_entity_poly.entity_id
_entity_poly.type
_entity_poly.pdbx_seq_one_letter_code
_entity_poly.pdbx_strand_id
1 'polypeptide(L)'
;MNKRYFILIPLFCIWLIASLVIAYQGQFYSEYLIEFLKKQPQNYPYPIFQVLTLSFIYGIWLLSYAFLFCSNWGVKHPYITYTLCSILPILLSSYGFFIAFVSALHVIAFILIGVATTLLHFLLLPVLIPVYRKYVYPNKVHLHLN
;
A
#
# COMPACT_ATOMS: atom_id res chain seq x y z
N MET A 1 0.63 0.19 26.48
CA MET A 1 0.17 0.52 25.11
C MET A 1 -0.98 -0.41 24.74
N ASN A 2 -2.08 0.08 24.18
CA ASN A 2 -3.23 -0.77 23.81
C ASN A 2 -2.79 -1.76 22.70
N LYS A 3 -2.98 -3.07 22.93
CA LYS A 3 -2.54 -4.16 22.02
C LYS A 3 -3.00 -3.95 20.57
N ARG A 4 -4.11 -3.23 20.37
CA ARG A 4 -4.66 -2.87 19.05
C ARG A 4 -3.75 -2.04 18.16
N TYR A 5 -2.81 -1.27 18.74
CA TYR A 5 -1.98 -0.35 17.96
C TYR A 5 -0.62 -0.93 17.60
N PHE A 6 -0.28 -2.13 18.06
CA PHE A 6 0.99 -2.78 17.70
C PHE A 6 1.10 -3.03 16.19
N ILE A 7 -0.02 -3.20 15.49
CA ILE A 7 -0.04 -3.37 14.03
C ILE A 7 0.41 -2.11 13.27
N LEU A 8 0.39 -0.94 13.91
CA LEU A 8 0.84 0.30 13.27
C LEU A 8 2.36 0.31 13.05
N ILE A 9 3.13 -0.39 13.88
CA ILE A 9 4.59 -0.47 13.76
C ILE A 9 4.99 -1.16 12.44
N PRO A 10 4.57 -2.41 12.15
CA PRO A 10 4.91 -3.04 10.87
C PRO A 10 4.33 -2.29 9.67
N LEU A 11 3.12 -1.71 9.78
CA LEU A 11 2.56 -0.86 8.71
C LEU A 11 3.44 0.36 8.42
N PHE A 12 3.94 1.03 9.47
CA PHE A 12 4.87 2.14 9.32
C PHE A 12 6.21 1.70 8.71
N CYS A 13 6.75 0.55 9.11
CA CYS A 13 7.98 0.00 8.52
C CYS A 13 7.79 -0.32 7.02
N ILE A 14 6.66 -0.93 6.65
CA ILE A 14 6.33 -1.21 5.24
C ILE A 14 6.24 0.10 4.45
N TRP A 15 5.55 1.10 4.99
CA TRP A 15 5.45 2.43 4.38
C TRP A 15 6.82 3.08 4.16
N LEU A 16 7.68 3.05 5.18
CA LEU A 16 9.00 3.67 5.14
C LEU A 16 9.90 2.96 4.12
N ILE A 17 9.94 1.62 4.13
CA ILE A 17 10.72 0.84 3.16
C ILE A 17 10.23 1.13 1.73
N ALA A 18 8.92 1.11 1.50
CA ALA A 18 8.35 1.44 0.20
C ALA A 18 8.74 2.84 -0.27
N SER A 19 8.65 3.84 0.61
CA SER A 19 9.01 5.22 0.32
C SER A 19 10.50 5.36 -0.02
N LEU A 20 11.37 4.67 0.71
CA LEU A 20 12.82 4.63 0.43
C LEU A 20 13.11 3.97 -0.92
N VAL A 21 12.44 2.87 -1.26
CA VAL A 21 12.60 2.22 -2.57
C VAL A 21 12.14 3.14 -3.70
N ILE A 22 10.97 3.78 -3.57
CA ILE A 22 10.47 4.73 -4.57
C ILE A 22 11.46 5.90 -4.75
N ALA A 23 11.97 6.45 -3.65
CA ALA A 23 12.94 7.54 -3.67
C ALA A 23 14.26 7.12 -4.32
N TYR A 24 14.79 5.95 -3.96
CA TYR A 24 16.00 5.39 -4.55
C TYR A 24 15.84 5.21 -6.06
N GLN A 25 14.71 4.66 -6.50
CA GLN A 25 14.42 4.45 -7.92
C GLN A 25 14.24 5.78 -8.69
N GLY A 26 13.89 6.87 -8.01
CA GLY A 26 13.80 8.21 -8.61
C GLY A 26 15.14 8.81 -9.04
N GLN A 27 16.26 8.21 -8.63
CA GLN A 27 17.60 8.60 -9.06
C GLN A 27 17.97 8.04 -10.44
N PHE A 28 17.27 7.00 -10.90
CA PHE A 28 17.58 6.31 -12.14
C PHE A 28 16.64 6.75 -13.27
N TYR A 29 17.20 6.83 -14.47
CA TYR A 29 16.44 7.10 -15.69
C TYR A 29 15.96 5.77 -16.29
N SER A 30 14.74 5.73 -16.81
CA SER A 30 14.30 4.57 -17.58
C SER A 30 14.91 4.61 -18.98
N GLU A 31 15.29 3.44 -19.50
CA GLU A 31 15.73 3.28 -20.90
C GLU A 31 14.69 3.83 -21.88
N TYR A 32 13.41 3.70 -21.58
CA TYR A 32 12.32 4.33 -22.34
C TYR A 32 12.49 5.85 -22.49
N LEU A 33 12.91 6.56 -21.43
CA LEU A 33 13.11 8.01 -21.49
C LEU A 33 14.33 8.40 -22.34
N ILE A 34 15.35 7.55 -22.35
CA ILE A 34 16.62 7.80 -23.05
C ILE A 34 16.48 7.44 -24.53
N GLU A 35 15.97 6.25 -24.82
CA GLU A 35 15.88 5.71 -26.18
C GLU A 35 14.67 6.25 -26.96
N PHE A 36 13.50 6.33 -26.31
CA PHE A 36 12.25 6.68 -26.98
C PHE A 36 12.01 8.20 -27.00
N LEU A 37 12.25 8.89 -25.88
CA LEU A 37 12.07 10.34 -25.77
C LEU A 37 13.32 11.15 -26.14
N LYS A 38 14.45 10.49 -26.46
CA LYS A 38 15.73 11.08 -26.91
C LYS A 38 16.22 12.23 -26.03
N LYS A 39 15.92 12.20 -24.73
CA LYS A 39 16.32 13.28 -23.83
C LYS A 39 17.63 12.93 -23.13
N GLN A 40 18.49 13.94 -22.97
CA GLN A 40 19.75 13.76 -22.27
C GLN A 40 19.51 13.60 -20.75
N PRO A 41 20.12 12.58 -20.10
CA PRO A 41 19.98 12.33 -18.66
C PRO A 41 20.34 13.54 -17.78
N GLN A 42 21.27 14.37 -18.26
CA GLN A 42 21.82 15.52 -17.53
C GLN A 42 20.79 16.63 -17.28
N ASN A 43 19.68 16.64 -18.02
CA ASN A 43 18.66 17.70 -17.96
C ASN A 43 17.43 17.33 -17.12
N TYR A 44 17.43 16.16 -16.48
CA TYR A 44 16.31 15.73 -15.65
C TYR A 44 16.58 15.95 -14.16
N PRO A 45 15.93 16.95 -13.53
CA PRO A 45 16.01 17.08 -12.10
C PRO A 45 15.33 15.88 -11.42
N TYR A 46 15.80 15.54 -10.22
CA TYR A 46 15.19 14.49 -9.41
C TYR A 46 13.70 14.77 -9.19
N PRO A 47 12.79 13.78 -9.39
CA PRO A 47 11.35 14.00 -9.40
C PRO A 47 10.76 14.05 -7.97
N ILE A 48 11.21 14.99 -7.14
CA ILE A 48 10.78 15.17 -5.73
C ILE A 48 9.26 15.11 -5.59
N PHE A 49 8.53 15.88 -6.38
CA PHE A 49 7.08 15.96 -6.26
C PHE A 49 6.41 14.61 -6.50
N GLN A 50 6.85 13.86 -7.52
CA GLN A 50 6.27 12.55 -7.83
C GLN A 50 6.60 11.54 -6.73
N VAL A 51 7.84 11.51 -6.24
CA VAL A 51 8.25 10.62 -5.14
C VAL A 51 7.43 10.87 -3.88
N LEU A 52 7.23 12.14 -3.51
CA LEU A 52 6.42 12.51 -2.35
C LEU A 52 4.95 12.13 -2.55
N THR A 53 4.38 12.40 -3.72
CA THR A 53 2.99 12.04 -4.04
C THR A 53 2.77 10.53 -3.99
N LEU A 54 3.65 9.72 -4.59
CA LEU A 54 3.53 8.26 -4.58
C LEU A 54 3.67 7.69 -3.15
N SER A 55 4.64 8.20 -2.38
CA SER A 55 4.83 7.80 -0.98
C SER A 55 3.61 8.17 -0.12
N PHE A 56 2.99 9.32 -0.38
CA PHE A 56 1.77 9.76 0.30
C PHE A 56 0.55 8.90 -0.07
N ILE A 57 0.35 8.61 -1.36
CA ILE A 57 -0.72 7.71 -1.83
C ILE A 57 -0.57 6.33 -1.17
N TYR A 58 0.65 5.79 -1.12
CA TYR A 58 0.90 4.53 -0.44
C TYR A 58 0.63 4.60 1.07
N GLY A 59 0.94 5.74 1.71
CA GLY A 59 0.58 6.01 3.09
C GLY A 59 -0.93 5.96 3.33
N ILE A 60 -1.74 6.61 2.47
CA ILE A 60 -3.21 6.56 2.55
C ILE A 60 -3.72 5.13 2.42
N TRP A 61 -3.12 4.33 1.54
CA TRP A 61 -3.45 2.91 1.44
C TRP A 61 -3.20 2.19 2.77
N LEU A 62 -2.02 2.31 3.35
CA LEU A 62 -1.69 1.62 4.61
C LEU A 62 -2.53 2.13 5.79
N LEU A 63 -2.99 3.38 5.75
CA LEU A 63 -3.98 3.90 6.71
C LEU A 63 -5.32 3.18 6.60
N SER A 64 -5.74 2.74 5.41
CA SER A 64 -6.94 1.91 5.26
C SER A 64 -6.79 0.57 6.00
N TYR A 65 -5.59 -0.01 6.03
CA TYR A 65 -5.31 -1.21 6.83
C TYR A 65 -5.29 -0.91 8.31
N ALA A 66 -4.67 0.20 8.72
CA ALA A 66 -4.74 0.66 10.10
C ALA A 66 -6.19 0.80 10.57
N PHE A 67 -7.08 1.35 9.73
CA PHE A 67 -8.51 1.42 9.99
C PHE A 67 -9.16 0.04 10.12
N LEU A 68 -8.87 -0.88 9.20
CA LEU A 68 -9.41 -2.25 9.19
C LEU A 68 -9.07 -3.06 10.46
N PHE A 69 -7.87 -2.86 11.02
CA PHE A 69 -7.41 -3.55 12.22
C PHE A 69 -7.75 -2.83 13.54
N CYS A 70 -7.71 -1.50 13.57
CA CYS A 70 -7.82 -0.74 14.82
C CYS A 70 -9.22 -0.20 15.12
N SER A 71 -10.05 0.01 14.09
CA SER A 71 -11.33 0.70 14.27
C SER A 71 -12.39 -0.20 14.91
N ASN A 72 -13.15 0.35 15.85
CA ASN A 72 -14.27 -0.37 16.47
C ASN A 72 -15.34 -0.74 15.44
N TRP A 73 -15.58 0.13 14.46
CA TRP A 73 -16.52 -0.12 13.38
C TRP A 73 -16.05 -1.29 12.50
N GLY A 74 -14.76 -1.33 12.16
CA GLY A 74 -14.18 -2.43 11.37
C GLY A 74 -14.21 -3.78 12.06
N VAL A 75 -14.07 -3.79 13.39
CA VAL A 75 -14.26 -5.00 14.18
C VAL A 75 -15.71 -5.49 14.13
N LYS A 76 -16.69 -4.58 14.22
CA LYS A 76 -18.13 -4.89 14.20
C LYS A 76 -18.65 -5.28 12.81
N HIS A 77 -18.10 -4.68 11.75
CA HIS A 77 -18.55 -4.87 10.37
C HIS A 77 -17.40 -5.34 9.45
N PRO A 78 -16.79 -6.52 9.71
CA PRO A 78 -15.60 -7.01 9.00
C PRO A 78 -15.71 -6.95 7.48
N TYR A 79 -16.81 -7.47 6.94
CA TYR A 79 -17.00 -7.60 5.50
C TYR A 79 -17.15 -6.23 4.82
N ILE A 80 -17.95 -5.32 5.40
CA ILE A 80 -18.15 -3.99 4.82
C ILE A 80 -16.84 -3.21 4.83
N THR A 81 -16.11 -3.24 5.95
CA THR A 81 -14.84 -2.54 6.05
C THR A 81 -13.80 -3.13 5.13
N TYR A 82 -13.73 -4.46 5.01
CA TYR A 82 -12.83 -5.12 4.07
C TYR A 82 -13.14 -4.72 2.63
N THR A 83 -14.41 -4.70 2.22
CA THR A 83 -14.82 -4.26 0.88
C THR A 83 -14.42 -2.80 0.60
N LEU A 84 -14.67 -1.88 1.54
CA LEU A 84 -14.26 -0.48 1.41
C LEU A 84 -12.73 -0.35 1.29
N CYS A 85 -11.99 -1.07 2.12
CA CYS A 85 -10.53 -1.12 2.08
C CYS A 85 -9.98 -1.82 0.81
N SER A 86 -10.82 -2.54 0.05
CA SER A 86 -10.44 -3.22 -1.19
C SER A 86 -10.52 -2.31 -2.42
N ILE A 87 -11.29 -1.22 -2.36
CA ILE A 87 -11.48 -0.29 -3.49
C ILE A 87 -10.14 0.27 -3.96
N LEU A 88 -9.32 0.75 -3.03
CA LEU A 88 -8.05 1.40 -3.32
C LEU A 88 -7.01 0.42 -3.91
N PRO A 89 -6.80 -0.80 -3.37
CA PRO A 89 -6.02 -1.85 -4.03
C PRO A 89 -6.42 -2.14 -5.47
N ILE A 90 -7.74 -2.26 -5.74
CA ILE A 90 -8.26 -2.57 -7.07
C ILE A 90 -7.98 -1.42 -8.03
N LEU A 91 -8.34 -0.19 -7.65
CA LEU A 91 -8.18 0.99 -8.49
C LEU A 91 -6.70 1.26 -8.82
N LEU A 92 -5.82 1.24 -7.81
CA LEU A 92 -4.40 1.53 -8.02
C LEU A 92 -3.70 0.44 -8.82
N SER A 93 -4.03 -0.84 -8.60
CA SER A 93 -3.44 -1.93 -9.38
C SER A 93 -3.93 -1.92 -10.83
N SER A 94 -5.22 -1.66 -11.05
CA SER A 94 -5.79 -1.54 -12.40
C SER A 94 -5.14 -0.37 -13.15
N TYR A 95 -5.04 0.80 -12.51
CA TYR A 95 -4.38 1.97 -13.10
C TYR A 95 -2.90 1.70 -13.38
N GLY A 96 -2.18 1.11 -12.42
CA GLY A 96 -0.77 0.76 -12.54
C GLY A 96 -0.47 -0.16 -13.73
N PHE A 97 -1.32 -1.15 -13.99
CA PHE A 97 -1.17 -2.05 -15.13
C PHE A 97 -1.13 -1.31 -16.49
N PHE A 98 -1.97 -0.29 -16.68
CA PHE A 98 -2.03 0.46 -17.94
C PHE A 98 -0.82 1.37 -18.16
N ILE A 99 -0.27 1.95 -17.09
CA ILE A 99 0.80 2.94 -17.20
C ILE A 99 2.20 2.35 -17.06
N ALA A 100 2.34 1.11 -16.58
CA ALA A 100 3.63 0.48 -16.28
C ALA A 100 4.62 0.53 -17.45
N PHE A 101 4.13 0.30 -18.68
CA PHE A 101 4.95 0.22 -19.89
C PHE A 101 5.51 1.56 -20.37
N VAL A 102 4.98 2.68 -19.88
CA VAL A 102 5.35 4.04 -20.30
C VAL A 102 5.83 4.90 -19.12
N SER A 103 6.14 4.26 -18.00
CA SER A 103 6.41 4.91 -16.72
C SER A 103 7.90 5.01 -16.41
N ALA A 104 8.25 6.01 -15.59
CA ALA A 104 9.59 6.12 -15.01
C ALA A 104 9.83 5.03 -13.93
N LEU A 105 11.10 4.76 -13.60
CA LEU A 105 11.47 3.66 -12.70
C LEU A 105 10.85 3.76 -11.30
N HIS A 106 10.75 4.95 -10.71
CA HIS A 106 10.09 5.14 -9.41
C HIS A 106 8.58 4.87 -9.46
N VAL A 107 7.94 5.13 -10.60
CA VAL A 107 6.53 4.81 -10.82
C VAL A 107 6.36 3.30 -10.99
N ILE A 108 7.25 2.64 -11.75
CA ILE A 108 7.28 1.18 -11.87
C ILE A 108 7.47 0.53 -10.50
N ALA A 109 8.39 1.05 -9.68
CA ALA A 109 8.61 0.58 -8.31
C ALA A 109 7.34 0.69 -7.46
N PHE A 110 6.64 1.83 -7.52
CA PHE A 110 5.35 2.00 -6.86
C PHE A 110 4.30 0.99 -7.34
N ILE A 111 4.23 0.71 -8.65
CA ILE A 111 3.31 -0.28 -9.22
C ILE A 111 3.62 -1.68 -8.68
N LEU A 112 4.90 -2.09 -8.69
CA LEU A 112 5.31 -3.40 -8.16
C LEU A 112 4.98 -3.54 -6.67
N ILE A 113 5.25 -2.51 -5.88
CA ILE A 113 4.87 -2.44 -4.46
C ILE A 113 3.34 -2.55 -4.32
N GLY A 114 2.58 -1.84 -5.16
CA GLY A 114 1.12 -1.88 -5.20
C GLY A 114 0.57 -3.27 -5.52
N VAL A 115 1.14 -3.96 -6.51
CA VAL A 115 0.78 -5.34 -6.86
C VAL A 115 1.07 -6.28 -5.71
N ALA A 116 2.27 -6.22 -5.12
CA ALA A 116 2.64 -7.04 -3.97
C ALA A 116 1.70 -6.78 -2.77
N THR A 117 1.37 -5.52 -2.51
CA THR A 117 0.45 -5.11 -1.44
C THR A 117 -0.98 -5.59 -1.70
N THR A 118 -1.41 -5.62 -2.96
CA THR A 118 -2.72 -6.14 -3.39
C THR A 118 -2.80 -7.65 -3.26
N LEU A 119 -1.74 -8.36 -3.62
CA LEU A 119 -1.64 -9.80 -3.38
C LEU A 119 -1.73 -10.10 -1.87
N LEU A 120 -1.04 -9.33 -1.03
CA LEU A 120 -1.17 -9.44 0.43
C LEU A 120 -2.63 -9.18 0.87
N HIS A 121 -3.27 -8.14 0.33
CA HIS A 121 -4.65 -7.77 0.66
C HIS A 121 -5.66 -8.89 0.39
N PHE A 122 -5.55 -9.56 -0.76
CA PHE A 122 -6.53 -10.56 -1.18
C PHE A 122 -6.17 -11.99 -0.77
N LEU A 123 -4.88 -12.32 -0.65
CA LEU A 123 -4.44 -13.68 -0.32
C LEU A 123 -4.22 -13.88 1.18
N LEU A 124 -3.59 -12.92 1.86
CA LEU A 124 -3.15 -13.07 3.24
C LEU A 124 -4.08 -12.38 4.24
N LEU A 125 -4.56 -11.18 3.93
CA LEU A 125 -5.37 -10.38 4.86
C LEU A 125 -6.65 -11.10 5.34
N PRO A 126 -7.40 -11.85 4.51
CA PRO A 126 -8.59 -12.57 4.95
C PRO A 126 -8.30 -13.62 6.04
N VAL A 127 -7.09 -14.17 6.05
CA VAL A 127 -6.63 -15.13 7.08
C VAL A 127 -6.05 -14.41 8.29
N LEU A 128 -5.28 -13.34 8.07
CA LEU A 128 -4.61 -12.59 9.13
C LEU A 128 -5.59 -11.81 10.01
N ILE A 129 -6.69 -11.28 9.46
CA ILE A 129 -7.66 -10.47 10.20
C ILE A 129 -8.35 -11.26 11.33
N PRO A 130 -8.95 -12.44 11.08
CA PRO A 130 -9.54 -13.26 12.15
C PRO A 130 -8.52 -13.64 13.22
N VAL A 131 -7.31 -14.04 12.82
CA VAL A 131 -6.23 -14.42 13.75
C VAL A 131 -5.86 -13.24 14.65
N TYR A 132 -5.59 -12.08 14.05
CA TYR A 132 -5.27 -10.86 14.79
C TYR A 132 -6.38 -10.49 15.77
N ARG A 133 -7.65 -10.53 15.32
CA ARG A 133 -8.81 -10.16 16.15
C ARG A 133 -9.02 -11.12 17.32
N LYS A 134 -8.73 -12.40 17.16
CA LYS A 134 -8.79 -13.39 18.27
C LYS A 134 -7.87 -13.01 19.43
N TYR A 135 -6.66 -12.53 19.15
CA TYR A 135 -5.69 -12.15 20.18
C TYR A 135 -5.90 -10.75 20.76
N VAL A 136 -6.38 -9.82 19.94
CA VAL A 136 -6.51 -8.40 20.32
C VAL A 136 -7.91 -8.05 20.85
N TYR A 137 -8.95 -8.74 20.39
CA TYR A 137 -10.35 -8.50 20.74
C TYR A 137 -11.08 -9.78 21.21
N PRO A 138 -10.56 -10.54 22.19
CA PRO A 138 -11.13 -11.84 22.59
C PRO A 138 -12.63 -11.75 22.97
N ASN A 139 -13.03 -10.69 23.68
CA ASN A 139 -14.40 -10.52 24.16
C ASN A 139 -15.42 -10.09 23.08
N LYS A 140 -14.98 -9.70 21.89
CA LYS A 140 -15.87 -9.27 20.79
C LYS A 140 -16.08 -10.36 19.73
N VAL A 141 -15.23 -11.40 19.72
CA VAL A 141 -15.34 -12.52 18.78
C VAL A 141 -16.49 -13.47 19.17
N HIS A 142 -16.80 -13.59 20.46
CA HIS A 142 -17.88 -14.44 20.96
C HIS A 142 -19.30 -13.94 20.66
N LEU A 143 -19.47 -12.66 20.29
CA LEU A 143 -20.79 -12.08 20.00
C LEU A 143 -21.33 -12.35 18.59
N HIS A 144 -20.53 -13.01 17.72
CA HIS A 144 -20.94 -13.36 16.36
C HIS A 144 -21.12 -14.87 16.15
N LEU A 145 -21.05 -15.66 17.22
CA LEU A 145 -21.22 -17.12 17.21
C LEU A 145 -22.45 -17.61 18.00
N ASN A 146 -23.25 -16.70 18.54
CA ASN A 146 -24.58 -16.95 19.11
C ASN A 146 -25.62 -16.18 18.29
#